data_AF-A0A963J9M0-F1
#
_entry.id   AF-A0A963J9M0-F1
#
_cell.length_a   1.000
_cell.length_b   1.000
_cell.length_c   1.000
_cell.angle_alpha   90.00
_cell.angle_beta   90.00
_cell.angle_gamma   90.00
#
_symmetry.space_group_name_H-M   'P 1'
#
loop_
_entity.id
_entity.type
_entity.pdbx_description
1 polymer ?
#
loop_
_entity_poly.entity_id
_entity_poly.type
_entity_poly.pdbx_seq_one_letter_code
_entity_poly.pdbx_strand_id
1 'polypeptide(L)'
;LDNAHNLPLQLAVELGVPVALLLCGGAAVWTWRARPWAETQAPRQLAWGVLLPIGLHSLLEFPLWYGPFQLAALGALALLTGGFCLRYFKQKWPLAQYVKALAAIVLIVCIALLGVQYSALSQLYLPAASRSQTLTVLADGRLAQAPLWPDAARFARLTTMTVNTGNAAEAHALALDLLHYSPEPRVIERLIASAELLGRSSEVQFHRDRYAAAYPADFARWQRAAAASTAVP
;
A
#
# COMPACT_ATOMS: atom_id res chain seq x y z
N LEU A 1 -13.99 1.10 -6.58
CA LEU A 1 -14.18 2.58 -6.48
C LEU A 1 -12.94 3.06 -5.74
N ASP A 2 -11.85 3.24 -6.47
CA ASP A 2 -10.54 3.09 -5.85
C ASP A 2 -9.92 4.44 -5.57
N ASN A 3 -9.97 4.77 -4.28
CA ASN A 3 -9.38 5.92 -3.60
C ASN A 3 -10.13 7.25 -3.71
N ALA A 4 -9.96 8.04 -2.66
CA ALA A 4 -10.33 9.44 -2.69
C ALA A 4 -9.38 10.14 -3.68
N HIS A 5 -9.92 10.69 -4.77
CA HIS A 5 -9.15 11.38 -5.80
C HIS A 5 -8.42 12.65 -5.32
N ASN A 6 -8.31 12.89 -4.02
CA ASN A 6 -7.47 13.95 -3.47
C ASN A 6 -6.84 13.52 -2.15
N LEU A 7 -5.60 13.96 -1.94
CA LEU A 7 -4.78 13.60 -0.78
C LEU A 7 -5.42 13.98 0.56
N PRO A 8 -6.06 15.14 0.76
CA PRO A 8 -6.69 15.46 2.04
C PRO A 8 -7.77 14.46 2.44
N LEU A 9 -8.61 14.04 1.49
CA LEU A 9 -9.66 13.06 1.73
C LEU A 9 -9.05 11.67 1.95
N GLN A 10 -8.01 11.30 1.20
CA GLN A 10 -7.28 10.04 1.43
C GLN A 10 -6.70 9.99 2.85
N LEU A 11 -6.04 11.06 3.32
CA LEU A 11 -5.53 11.14 4.69
C LEU A 11 -6.64 11.06 5.73
N ALA A 12 -7.81 11.65 5.46
CA ALA A 12 -8.95 11.60 6.37
C ALA A 12 -9.55 10.19 6.49
N VAL A 13 -9.56 9.42 5.41
CA VAL A 13 -10.02 8.03 5.39
C VAL A 13 -9.00 7.11 6.07
N GLU A 14 -7.71 7.25 5.75
CA GLU A 14 -6.65 6.36 6.22
C GLU A 14 -6.24 6.64 7.68
N LEU A 15 -6.14 7.92 8.07
CA LEU A 15 -5.60 8.35 9.37
C LEU A 15 -6.64 9.06 10.25
N GLY A 16 -7.84 9.31 9.72
CA GLY A 16 -8.89 10.05 10.39
C GLY A 16 -8.86 11.55 10.14
N VAL A 17 -10.03 12.18 10.24
CA VAL A 17 -10.23 13.64 10.03
C VAL A 17 -9.29 14.51 10.89
N PRO A 18 -9.06 14.23 12.20
CA PRO A 18 -8.18 15.07 13.01
C PRO A 18 -6.74 15.09 12.51
N VAL A 19 -6.19 13.93 12.13
CA VAL A 19 -4.82 13.82 11.63
C VAL A 19 -4.69 14.50 10.27
N ALA A 20 -5.67 14.31 9.38
CA ALA A 20 -5.69 14.98 8.08
C ALA A 20 -5.69 16.51 8.22
N LEU A 21 -6.51 17.07 9.12
CA LEU A 21 -6.55 18.51 9.38
C LEU A 21 -5.22 19.04 9.94
N LEU A 22 -4.58 18.30 10.85
CA LEU A 22 -3.28 18.66 11.39
C LEU A 22 -2.20 18.68 10.32
N LEU A 23 -2.15 17.65 9.46
CA LEU A 23 -1.14 17.55 8.39
C LEU A 23 -1.37 18.62 7.31
N CYS A 24 -2.59 18.75 6.79
CA CYS A 24 -2.91 19.72 5.74
C CYS A 24 -2.81 21.17 6.27
N GLY A 25 -3.35 21.44 7.46
CA GLY A 25 -3.27 22.75 8.10
C GLY A 25 -1.84 23.13 8.46
N GLY A 26 -1.06 22.18 9.01
CA GLY A 26 0.36 22.36 9.30
C GLY A 26 1.17 22.67 8.04
N ALA A 27 0.94 21.93 6.96
CA ALA A 27 1.59 22.18 5.66
C ALA A 27 1.23 23.56 5.08
N ALA A 28 -0.04 23.97 5.16
CA ALA A 28 -0.48 25.28 4.70
C ALA A 28 0.16 26.43 5.52
N VAL A 29 0.13 26.32 6.85
CA VAL A 29 0.75 27.30 7.76
C VAL A 29 2.27 27.37 7.55
N TRP A 30 2.93 26.22 7.39
CA TRP A 30 4.35 26.16 7.11
C TRP A 30 4.71 26.82 5.78
N THR A 31 3.98 26.48 4.71
CA THR A 31 4.17 27.06 3.37
C THR A 31 3.97 28.57 3.41
N TRP A 32 2.93 29.04 4.10
CA TRP A 32 2.66 30.47 4.27
C TRP A 32 3.81 31.19 5.00
N ARG A 33 4.31 30.61 6.10
CA ARG A 33 5.43 31.17 6.86
C ARG A 33 6.75 31.13 6.10
N ALA A 34 6.94 30.13 5.25
CA ALA A 34 8.16 30.01 4.46
C ALA A 34 8.22 31.01 3.29
N ARG A 35 7.10 31.67 2.96
CA ARG A 35 7.01 32.75 1.94
C ARG A 35 7.72 32.40 0.63
N PRO A 36 7.34 31.30 -0.06
CA PRO A 36 7.99 30.88 -1.30
C PRO A 36 8.02 31.96 -2.38
N TRP A 37 7.03 32.86 -2.39
CA TRP A 37 6.95 34.01 -3.29
C TRP A 37 8.00 35.10 -3.05
N ALA A 38 8.68 35.09 -1.91
CA ALA A 38 9.78 36.01 -1.58
C ALA A 38 11.15 35.32 -1.63
N GLU A 39 11.21 34.06 -2.07
CA GLU A 39 12.44 33.27 -2.10
C GLU A 39 13.37 33.74 -3.23
N THR A 40 14.64 34.03 -2.91
CA THR A 40 15.63 34.53 -3.87
C THR A 40 16.73 33.52 -4.16
N GLN A 41 16.87 32.47 -3.34
CA GLN A 41 17.93 31.48 -3.54
C GLN A 41 17.49 30.43 -4.57
N ALA A 42 18.24 30.33 -5.68
CA ALA A 42 17.93 29.41 -6.78
C ALA A 42 17.66 27.94 -6.33
N PRO A 43 18.43 27.33 -5.41
CA PRO A 43 18.14 25.95 -4.96
C PRO A 43 16.81 25.82 -4.22
N ARG A 44 16.39 26.87 -3.51
CA ARG A 44 15.12 26.89 -2.76
C ARG A 44 13.94 27.18 -3.70
N GLN A 45 14.14 28.03 -4.70
CA GLN A 45 13.17 28.25 -5.78
C GLN A 45 12.90 26.95 -6.55
N LEU A 46 13.96 26.18 -6.89
CA LEU A 46 13.81 24.86 -7.50
C LEU A 46 12.99 23.92 -6.61
N ALA A 47 13.31 23.85 -5.32
CA ALA A 47 12.59 22.99 -4.38
C ALA A 47 11.09 23.34 -4.31
N TRP A 48 10.75 24.62 -4.22
CA TRP A 48 9.36 25.08 -4.29
C TRP A 48 8.71 24.80 -5.66
N GLY A 49 9.46 24.97 -6.74
CA GLY A 49 9.02 24.67 -8.10
C GLY A 49 8.70 23.19 -8.32
N VAL A 50 9.32 22.28 -7.55
CA VAL A 50 8.97 20.84 -7.52
C VAL A 50 7.79 20.57 -6.59
N LEU A 51 7.77 21.15 -5.39
CA LEU A 51 6.70 20.91 -4.41
C LEU A 51 5.34 21.43 -4.85
N LEU A 52 5.30 22.56 -5.56
CA LEU A 52 4.06 23.19 -6.03
C LEU A 52 3.23 22.27 -6.96
N PRO A 53 3.76 21.78 -8.11
CA PRO A 53 3.00 20.90 -8.99
C PRO A 53 2.65 19.57 -8.32
N ILE A 54 3.54 19.00 -7.48
CA ILE A 54 3.23 17.79 -6.71
C ILE A 54 2.06 18.04 -5.75
N GLY A 55 2.08 19.15 -5.02
CA GLY A 55 1.04 19.53 -4.08
C GLY A 55 -0.30 19.77 -4.79
N LEU A 56 -0.29 20.55 -5.88
CA LEU A 56 -1.50 20.83 -6.67
C LEU A 56 -2.08 19.55 -7.26
N HIS A 57 -1.26 18.74 -7.93
CA HIS A 57 -1.72 17.48 -8.48
C HIS A 57 -2.18 16.54 -7.35
N SER A 58 -1.59 16.60 -6.15
CA SER A 58 -2.08 15.87 -4.96
C SER A 58 -3.49 16.24 -4.52
N LEU A 59 -3.98 17.43 -4.85
CA LEU A 59 -5.36 17.83 -4.61
C LEU A 59 -6.33 17.32 -5.69
N LEU A 60 -5.83 16.85 -6.84
CA LEU A 60 -6.65 16.40 -7.98
C LEU A 60 -6.56 14.89 -8.26
N GLU A 61 -5.39 14.29 -8.06
CA GLU A 61 -5.06 12.90 -8.41
C GLU A 61 -4.11 12.23 -7.38
N PHE A 62 -3.88 12.86 -6.22
CA PHE A 62 -3.05 12.32 -5.12
C PHE A 62 -1.67 11.70 -5.49
N PRO A 63 -0.88 12.21 -6.47
CA PRO A 63 0.47 11.72 -6.82
C PRO A 63 1.42 11.53 -5.65
N LEU A 64 1.33 12.34 -4.58
CA LEU A 64 2.20 12.21 -3.41
C LEU A 64 2.02 10.87 -2.67
N TRP A 65 0.95 10.12 -2.95
CA TRP A 65 0.79 8.76 -2.43
C TRP A 65 1.70 7.73 -3.12
N TYR A 66 2.32 8.09 -4.25
CA TYR A 66 3.20 7.21 -5.02
C TYR A 66 4.68 7.52 -4.76
N GLY A 67 5.48 6.46 -4.67
CA GLY A 67 6.90 6.51 -4.30
C GLY A 67 7.77 7.53 -5.07
N PRO A 68 7.71 7.64 -6.41
CA PRO A 68 8.52 8.61 -7.15
C PRO A 68 8.29 10.07 -6.73
N PHE A 69 7.03 10.44 -6.48
CA PHE A 69 6.69 11.79 -6.04
C PHE A 69 7.06 12.03 -4.57
N GLN A 70 6.98 11.00 -3.72
CA GLN A 70 7.47 11.08 -2.33
C GLN A 70 8.97 11.35 -2.29
N LEU A 71 9.77 10.65 -3.11
CA LEU A 71 11.21 10.88 -3.20
C LEU A 71 11.54 12.29 -3.69
N ALA A 72 10.84 12.77 -4.73
CA ALA A 72 11.01 14.14 -5.22
C ALA A 72 10.63 15.20 -4.17
N ALA A 73 9.51 15.00 -3.47
CA ALA A 73 9.06 15.89 -2.40
C ALA A 73 10.02 15.90 -1.20
N LEU A 74 10.52 14.73 -0.78
CA LEU A 74 11.53 14.61 0.28
C LEU A 74 12.85 15.28 -0.11
N GLY A 75 13.30 15.12 -1.35
CA GLY A 75 14.47 15.81 -1.88
C GLY A 75 14.32 17.33 -1.86
N ALA A 76 13.15 17.83 -2.26
CA ALA A 76 12.83 19.26 -2.20
C ALA A 76 12.76 19.78 -0.74
N LEU A 77 12.13 19.04 0.17
CA LEU A 77 12.11 19.38 1.60
C LEU A 77 13.52 19.38 2.21
N ALA A 78 14.37 18.43 1.81
CA ALA A 78 15.77 18.39 2.22
C ALA A 78 16.52 19.64 1.73
N LEU A 79 16.31 20.07 0.48
CA LEU A 79 16.87 21.33 -0.03
C LEU A 79 16.40 22.54 0.78
N LEU A 80 15.11 22.61 1.12
CA LEU A 80 14.54 23.73 1.90
C LEU A 80 15.02 23.78 3.36
N THR A 81 15.38 22.62 3.94
CA THR A 81 15.94 22.53 5.29
C THR A 81 17.48 22.63 5.33
N GLY A 82 18.11 22.78 4.16
CA GLY A 82 19.56 22.94 4.03
C GLY A 82 20.35 21.63 4.04
N GLY A 83 19.69 20.50 3.78
CA GLY A 83 20.25 19.14 3.85
C GLY A 83 21.23 18.74 2.74
N PHE A 84 21.23 19.42 1.59
CA PHE A 84 22.20 19.16 0.49
C PHE A 84 23.39 20.12 0.44
N CYS A 85 23.29 21.28 1.10
CA CYS A 85 24.47 22.10 1.31
C CYS A 85 25.30 21.41 2.39
N LEU A 86 26.47 20.89 2.01
CA LEU A 86 27.59 20.59 2.89
C LEU A 86 27.83 21.82 3.78
N ARG A 87 27.12 21.89 4.90
CA ARG A 87 27.37 22.88 5.94
C ARG A 87 28.69 22.46 6.55
N TYR A 88 29.76 23.00 5.96
CA TYR A 88 31.13 22.94 6.43
C TYR A 88 31.11 22.95 7.96
N PHE A 89 31.62 21.87 8.56
CA PHE A 89 31.61 21.61 10.00
C PHE A 89 32.06 22.83 10.81
N LYS A 90 31.11 23.65 11.25
CA LYS A 90 31.31 24.64 12.32
C LYS A 90 30.07 24.72 13.18
N GLN A 91 29.85 23.72 14.03
CA GLN A 91 29.03 23.89 15.22
C GLN A 91 29.46 22.92 16.33
N LYS A 92 29.96 23.48 17.43
CA LYS A 92 30.56 22.78 18.58
C LYS A 92 29.52 22.10 19.48
N TRP A 93 28.66 21.23 18.93
CA TRP A 93 27.64 20.50 19.70
C TRP A 93 27.66 19.01 19.32
N PRO A 94 28.51 18.18 19.97
CA PRO A 94 28.73 16.79 19.57
C PRO A 94 27.46 15.94 19.70
N LEU A 95 26.62 16.18 20.72
CA LEU A 95 25.40 15.41 20.96
C LEU A 95 24.39 15.52 19.80
N ALA A 96 24.21 16.71 19.22
CA ALA A 96 23.29 16.91 18.11
C ALA A 96 23.72 16.17 16.84
N GLN A 97 25.04 15.96 16.64
CA GLN A 97 25.55 15.16 15.53
C GLN A 97 25.35 13.66 15.78
N TYR A 98 25.58 13.18 17.00
CA TYR A 98 25.32 11.78 17.35
C TYR A 98 23.83 11.43 17.25
N VAL A 99 22.93 12.31 17.69
CA VAL A 99 21.48 12.12 17.55
C VAL A 99 21.06 12.08 16.08
N LYS A 100 21.60 12.98 15.24
CA LYS A 100 21.34 12.95 13.79
C LYS A 100 21.88 11.70 13.12
N ALA A 101 23.09 11.26 13.48
CA ALA A 101 23.70 10.04 12.95
C ALA A 101 22.90 8.80 13.36
N LEU A 102 22.48 8.72 14.62
CA LEU A 102 21.61 7.64 15.10
C LEU A 102 20.26 7.64 14.36
N ALA A 103 19.62 8.79 14.20
CA ALA A 103 18.37 8.89 13.45
C ALA A 103 18.55 8.44 11.98
N ALA A 104 19.66 8.81 11.35
CA ALA A 104 19.99 8.37 9.99
C ALA A 104 20.24 6.86 9.92
N ILE A 105 20.98 6.28 10.88
CA ILE A 105 21.22 4.83 10.95
C ILE A 105 19.90 4.08 11.15
N VAL A 106 19.06 4.52 12.10
CA VAL A 106 17.75 3.93 12.35
C VAL A 106 16.90 3.99 11.08
N LEU A 107 16.87 5.14 10.39
CA LEU A 107 16.14 5.29 9.13
C LEU A 107 16.66 4.33 8.05
N ILE A 108 17.98 4.21 7.88
CA ILE A 108 18.59 3.28 6.92
C ILE A 108 18.22 1.83 7.24
N VAL A 109 18.30 1.44 8.51
CA VAL A 109 17.92 0.10 8.96
C VAL A 109 16.43 -0.15 8.70
N CYS A 110 15.55 0.79 9.03
CA CYS A 110 14.12 0.68 8.73
C CYS A 110 13.85 0.54 7.23
N ILE A 111 14.48 1.35 6.37
CA ILE A 111 14.36 1.27 4.91
C ILE A 111 14.87 -0.08 4.39
N ALA A 112 16.00 -0.57 4.92
CA ALA A 112 16.54 -1.87 4.53
C ALA A 112 15.59 -3.01 4.91
N LEU A 113 15.03 -3.00 6.12
CA LEU A 113 14.04 -3.98 6.58
C LEU A 113 12.76 -3.92 5.73
N LEU A 114 12.26 -2.73 5.45
CA LEU A 114 11.11 -2.50 4.55
C LEU A 114 11.39 -3.07 3.15
N GLY A 115 12.59 -2.81 2.59
CA GLY A 115 12.99 -3.31 1.28
C GLY A 115 13.10 -4.83 1.22
N VAL A 116 13.65 -5.46 2.26
CA VAL A 116 13.72 -6.93 2.39
C VAL A 116 12.31 -7.52 2.46
N GLN A 117 11.43 -6.95 3.29
CA GLN A 117 10.07 -7.46 3.42
C GLN A 117 9.25 -7.26 2.13
N TYR A 118 9.35 -6.09 1.49
CA TYR A 118 8.68 -5.82 0.21
C TYR A 118 9.16 -6.77 -0.91
N SER A 119 10.48 -6.99 -1.01
CA SER A 119 11.06 -7.88 -2.02
C SER A 119 10.66 -9.34 -1.83
N ALA A 120 10.51 -9.81 -0.59
CA ALA A 120 9.97 -11.14 -0.28
C ALA A 120 8.48 -11.23 -0.61
N LEU A 121 7.66 -10.27 -0.14
CA LEU A 121 6.21 -10.27 -0.35
C LEU A 121 5.83 -10.22 -1.83
N SER A 122 6.52 -9.39 -2.62
CA SER A 122 6.29 -9.25 -4.07
C SER A 122 6.49 -10.56 -4.84
N GLN A 123 7.25 -11.53 -4.32
CA GLN A 123 7.38 -12.85 -4.94
C GLN A 123 6.05 -13.59 -5.05
N LEU A 124 5.13 -13.36 -4.10
CA LEU A 124 3.82 -14.02 -4.10
C LEU A 124 2.94 -13.57 -5.28
N TYR A 125 3.20 -12.37 -5.80
CA TYR A 125 2.48 -11.77 -6.93
C TYR A 125 3.14 -12.05 -8.28
N LEU A 126 4.37 -12.57 -8.30
CA LEU A 126 5.06 -12.96 -9.53
C LEU A 126 4.56 -14.32 -10.05
N PRO A 127 4.53 -14.54 -11.38
CA PRO A 127 4.32 -15.86 -11.96
C PRO A 127 5.38 -16.86 -11.46
N ALA A 128 5.02 -18.12 -11.29
CA ALA A 128 5.91 -19.14 -10.70
C ALA A 128 7.29 -19.23 -11.38
N ALA A 129 7.35 -19.06 -12.70
CA ALA A 129 8.60 -19.10 -13.48
C ALA A 129 9.54 -17.90 -13.22
N SER A 130 9.04 -16.80 -12.67
CA SER A 130 9.79 -15.56 -12.43
C SER A 130 10.15 -15.36 -10.95
N ARG A 131 9.81 -16.33 -10.08
CA ARG A 131 10.05 -16.25 -8.64
C ARG A 131 11.50 -16.61 -8.32
N SER A 132 12.12 -15.82 -7.45
CA SER A 132 13.38 -16.20 -6.82
C SER A 132 13.12 -17.26 -5.76
N GLN A 133 13.79 -18.41 -5.87
CA GLN A 133 13.63 -19.51 -4.91
C GLN A 133 14.01 -19.07 -3.49
N THR A 134 15.09 -18.31 -3.33
CA THR A 134 15.57 -17.80 -2.03
C THR A 134 14.56 -16.85 -1.38
N LEU A 135 13.97 -15.93 -2.16
CA LEU A 135 13.00 -14.96 -1.64
C LEU A 135 11.62 -15.60 -1.40
N THR A 136 11.26 -16.63 -2.16
CA THR A 136 10.02 -17.39 -1.96
C THR A 136 10.06 -18.17 -0.64
N VAL A 137 11.18 -18.82 -0.33
CA VAL A 137 11.39 -19.48 0.97
C VAL A 137 11.37 -18.47 2.12
N LEU A 138 11.84 -17.24 1.90
CA LEU A 138 11.71 -16.16 2.88
C LEU A 138 10.23 -15.72 3.07
N ALA A 139 9.47 -15.66 1.98
CA ALA A 139 8.05 -15.33 2.01
C ALA A 139 7.22 -16.42 2.73
N ASP A 140 7.54 -17.69 2.52
CA ASP A 140 6.91 -18.83 3.20
C ASP A 140 7.42 -18.97 4.65
N GLY A 141 6.64 -18.46 5.60
CA GLY A 141 6.71 -18.84 7.01
C GLY A 141 7.02 -17.70 8.01
N ARG A 142 7.99 -16.82 7.74
CA ARG A 142 8.40 -15.77 8.70
C ARG A 142 8.15 -14.33 8.24
N LEU A 143 8.24 -14.03 6.94
CA LEU A 143 8.02 -12.66 6.43
C LEU A 143 6.59 -12.37 5.97
N ALA A 144 5.83 -13.38 5.55
CA ALA A 144 4.38 -13.23 5.35
C ALA A 144 3.61 -12.94 6.65
N GLN A 145 4.20 -13.27 7.81
CA GLN A 145 3.65 -12.96 9.14
C GLN A 145 4.18 -11.65 9.73
N ALA A 146 5.07 -10.94 9.03
CA ALA A 146 5.65 -9.70 9.53
C ALA A 146 4.63 -8.53 9.50
N PRO A 147 4.69 -7.59 10.46
CA PRO A 147 3.54 -6.75 10.83
C PRO A 147 3.19 -5.64 9.84
N LEU A 148 4.04 -5.31 8.86
CA LEU A 148 3.86 -4.12 8.03
C LEU A 148 2.81 -4.29 6.92
N TRP A 149 2.61 -5.50 6.38
CA TRP A 149 1.62 -5.77 5.32
C TRP A 149 0.91 -7.12 5.50
N PRO A 150 0.25 -7.36 6.64
CA PRO A 150 -0.38 -8.64 6.94
C PRO A 150 -1.51 -8.95 5.95
N ASP A 151 -2.28 -7.95 5.54
CA ASP A 151 -3.43 -8.14 4.66
C ASP A 151 -3.02 -8.48 3.23
N ALA A 152 -1.95 -7.85 2.71
CA ALA A 152 -1.39 -8.19 1.40
C ALA A 152 -0.86 -9.63 1.38
N ALA A 153 -0.18 -10.07 2.45
CA ALA A 153 0.28 -11.45 2.57
C ALA A 153 -0.89 -12.45 2.63
N ARG A 154 -1.89 -12.17 3.47
CA ARG A 154 -3.12 -12.97 3.60
C ARG A 154 -3.89 -13.06 2.28
N PHE A 155 -4.01 -11.93 1.58
CA PHE A 155 -4.64 -11.83 0.27
C PHE A 155 -3.90 -12.64 -0.79
N ALA A 156 -2.57 -12.53 -0.85
CA ALA A 156 -1.78 -13.34 -1.77
C ALA A 156 -1.94 -14.83 -1.48
N ARG A 157 -1.95 -15.23 -0.20
CA ARG A 157 -2.21 -16.60 0.23
C ARG A 157 -3.58 -17.10 -0.24
N LEU A 158 -4.66 -16.34 0.02
CA LEU A 158 -6.02 -16.70 -0.38
C LEU A 158 -6.16 -16.82 -1.91
N THR A 159 -5.60 -15.88 -2.65
CA THR A 159 -5.81 -15.83 -4.11
C THR A 159 -4.93 -16.80 -4.89
N THR A 160 -3.90 -17.37 -4.25
CA THR A 160 -2.99 -18.38 -4.86
C THR A 160 -3.22 -19.81 -4.37
N MET A 161 -3.86 -20.00 -3.20
CA MET A 161 -4.20 -21.35 -2.72
C MET A 161 -5.27 -22.02 -3.60
N THR A 162 -5.21 -23.34 -3.75
CA THR A 162 -6.33 -24.12 -4.32
C THR A 162 -7.28 -24.51 -3.19
N VAL A 163 -8.57 -24.21 -3.35
CA VAL A 163 -9.59 -24.55 -2.34
C VAL A 163 -10.04 -25.99 -2.55
N ASN A 164 -10.02 -26.79 -1.49
CA ASN A 164 -10.44 -28.19 -1.47
C ASN A 164 -11.12 -28.51 -0.12
N THR A 165 -11.67 -29.72 0.03
CA THR A 165 -12.41 -30.13 1.23
C THR A 165 -11.56 -30.09 2.50
N GLY A 166 -10.25 -30.32 2.40
CA GLY A 166 -9.33 -30.30 3.54
C GLY A 166 -8.99 -28.91 4.07
N ASN A 167 -9.05 -27.87 3.22
CA ASN A 167 -8.73 -26.48 3.61
C ASN A 167 -9.93 -25.52 3.53
N ALA A 168 -11.12 -26.00 3.20
CA ALA A 168 -12.30 -25.16 2.99
C ALA A 168 -12.61 -24.27 4.19
N ALA A 169 -12.51 -24.78 5.42
CA ALA A 169 -12.76 -24.01 6.63
C ALA A 169 -11.76 -22.84 6.81
N GLU A 170 -10.48 -23.08 6.53
CA GLU A 170 -9.44 -22.04 6.62
C GLU A 170 -9.61 -20.99 5.51
N ALA A 171 -9.79 -21.44 4.27
CA ALA A 171 -10.00 -20.56 3.13
C ALA A 171 -11.24 -19.67 3.31
N HIS A 172 -12.32 -20.25 3.86
CA HIS A 172 -13.55 -19.54 4.14
C HIS A 172 -13.38 -18.43 5.19
N ALA A 173 -12.77 -18.75 6.34
CA ALA A 173 -12.50 -17.77 7.39
C ALA A 173 -11.59 -16.64 6.89
N LEU A 174 -10.53 -17.00 6.15
CA LEU A 174 -9.60 -16.05 5.56
C LEU A 174 -10.29 -15.12 4.54
N ALA A 175 -11.20 -15.65 3.73
CA ALA A 175 -11.94 -14.87 2.74
C ALA A 175 -12.93 -13.89 3.39
N LEU A 176 -13.64 -14.30 4.45
CA LEU A 176 -14.53 -13.40 5.20
C LEU A 176 -13.76 -12.22 5.81
N ASP A 177 -12.61 -12.48 6.43
CA ASP A 177 -11.76 -11.43 6.98
C ASP A 177 -11.30 -10.46 5.88
N LEU A 178 -10.89 -10.99 4.73
CA LEU A 178 -10.34 -10.20 3.63
C LEU A 178 -11.39 -9.42 2.84
N LEU A 179 -12.69 -9.69 2.97
CA LEU A 179 -13.73 -8.86 2.35
C LEU A 179 -13.65 -7.40 2.80
N HIS A 180 -13.25 -7.14 4.04
CA HIS A 180 -13.08 -5.77 4.54
C HIS A 180 -11.85 -5.09 3.93
N TYR A 181 -10.82 -5.86 3.59
CA TYR A 181 -9.58 -5.35 3.01
C TYR A 181 -9.69 -5.15 1.49
N SER A 182 -10.19 -6.16 0.77
CA SER A 182 -10.35 -6.13 -0.68
C SER A 182 -11.58 -6.96 -1.08
N PRO A 183 -12.76 -6.31 -1.23
CA PRO A 183 -14.00 -6.98 -1.65
C PRO A 183 -14.02 -7.21 -3.17
N GLU A 184 -12.98 -7.83 -3.72
CA GLU A 184 -12.82 -8.03 -5.16
C GLU A 184 -13.23 -9.44 -5.62
N PRO A 185 -13.48 -9.66 -6.94
CA PRO A 185 -13.85 -10.95 -7.50
C PRO A 185 -13.01 -12.14 -7.01
N ARG A 186 -11.67 -11.99 -6.96
CA ARG A 186 -10.77 -13.08 -6.58
C ARG A 186 -10.91 -13.52 -5.13
N VAL A 187 -11.38 -12.65 -4.23
CA VAL A 187 -11.69 -12.99 -2.82
C VAL A 187 -13.09 -13.61 -2.73
N ILE A 188 -14.06 -12.99 -3.41
CA ILE A 188 -15.47 -13.43 -3.39
C ILE A 188 -15.62 -14.84 -3.99
N GLU A 189 -14.92 -15.14 -5.08
CA GLU A 189 -14.94 -16.47 -5.71
C GLU A 189 -14.41 -17.56 -4.77
N ARG A 190 -13.36 -17.26 -3.98
CA ARG A 190 -12.80 -18.20 -3.00
C ARG A 190 -13.71 -18.37 -1.79
N LEU A 191 -14.38 -17.29 -1.37
CA LEU A 191 -15.40 -17.35 -0.33
C LEU A 191 -16.57 -18.25 -0.74
N ILE A 192 -17.09 -18.08 -1.96
CA ILE A 192 -18.18 -18.90 -2.48
C ILE A 192 -17.75 -20.37 -2.63
N ALA A 193 -16.60 -20.63 -3.26
CA ALA A 193 -16.09 -21.99 -3.45
C ALA A 193 -15.86 -22.72 -2.13
N SER A 194 -15.31 -22.05 -1.12
CA SER A 194 -15.11 -22.65 0.21
C SER A 194 -16.44 -22.86 0.94
N ALA A 195 -17.41 -21.93 0.84
CA ALA A 195 -18.73 -22.09 1.42
C ALA A 195 -19.53 -23.25 0.80
N GLU A 196 -19.38 -23.48 -0.51
CA GLU A 196 -19.96 -24.63 -1.21
C GLU A 196 -19.44 -25.95 -0.66
N LEU A 197 -18.12 -26.08 -0.51
CA LEU A 197 -17.49 -27.29 0.05
C LEU A 197 -17.87 -27.53 1.52
N LEU A 198 -18.21 -26.48 2.26
CA LEU A 198 -18.69 -26.56 3.64
C LEU A 198 -20.21 -26.80 3.74
N GLY A 199 -20.93 -26.88 2.62
CA GLY A 199 -22.38 -27.08 2.60
C GLY A 199 -23.20 -25.88 3.07
N ARG A 200 -22.65 -24.66 3.01
CA ARG A 200 -23.31 -23.43 3.51
C ARG A 200 -24.15 -22.75 2.42
N SER A 201 -25.20 -23.44 1.96
CA SER A 201 -25.97 -23.02 0.78
C SER A 201 -26.59 -21.61 0.87
N SER A 202 -27.03 -21.19 2.06
CA SER A 202 -27.59 -19.84 2.27
C SER A 202 -26.53 -18.73 2.08
N GLU A 203 -25.33 -18.96 2.60
CA GLU A 203 -24.20 -18.04 2.49
C GLU A 203 -23.68 -17.96 1.05
N VAL A 204 -23.63 -19.10 0.36
CA VAL A 204 -23.31 -19.17 -1.07
C VAL A 204 -24.24 -18.27 -1.88
N GLN A 205 -25.55 -18.41 -1.70
CA GLN A 205 -26.52 -17.59 -2.41
C GLN A 205 -26.37 -16.10 -2.08
N PHE A 206 -26.24 -15.78 -0.80
CA PHE A 206 -26.04 -14.41 -0.31
C PHE A 206 -24.84 -13.71 -0.94
N HIS A 207 -23.71 -14.40 -1.10
CA HIS A 207 -22.51 -13.82 -1.72
C HIS A 207 -22.59 -13.81 -3.25
N ARG A 208 -23.22 -14.81 -3.89
CA ARG A 208 -23.45 -14.82 -5.33
C ARG A 208 -24.31 -13.64 -5.80
N ASP A 209 -25.39 -13.35 -5.09
CA ASP A 209 -26.28 -12.22 -5.44
C ASP A 209 -25.54 -10.88 -5.37
N ARG A 210 -24.71 -10.68 -4.35
CA ARG A 210 -23.86 -9.48 -4.23
C ARG A 210 -22.76 -9.44 -5.28
N TYR A 211 -22.15 -10.59 -5.58
CA TYR A 211 -21.12 -10.66 -6.61
C TYR A 211 -21.69 -10.25 -7.97
N ALA A 212 -22.86 -10.78 -8.33
CA ALA A 212 -23.57 -10.42 -9.56
C ALA A 212 -23.92 -8.92 -9.63
N ALA A 213 -24.37 -8.35 -8.50
CA ALA A 213 -24.74 -6.93 -8.43
C ALA A 213 -23.53 -5.99 -8.51
N ALA A 214 -22.42 -6.32 -7.83
CA ALA A 214 -21.24 -5.46 -7.75
C ALA A 214 -20.32 -5.60 -8.98
N TYR A 215 -20.19 -6.81 -9.54
CA TYR A 215 -19.25 -7.14 -10.61
C TYR A 215 -19.90 -8.03 -11.69
N PRO A 216 -20.91 -7.53 -12.43
CA PRO A 216 -21.71 -8.34 -13.35
C PRO A 216 -20.88 -9.01 -14.47
N ALA A 217 -19.87 -8.30 -14.99
CA ALA A 217 -19.01 -8.83 -16.05
C ALA A 217 -18.08 -9.94 -15.56
N ASP A 218 -17.46 -9.78 -14.40
CA ASP A 218 -16.59 -10.78 -13.77
C ASP A 218 -17.39 -12.03 -13.37
N PHE A 219 -18.56 -11.84 -12.77
CA PHE A 219 -19.47 -12.92 -12.40
C PHE A 219 -19.88 -13.77 -13.62
N ALA A 220 -20.22 -13.12 -14.75
CA ALA A 220 -20.56 -13.83 -15.98
C ALA A 220 -19.36 -14.60 -16.59
N ARG A 221 -18.12 -14.14 -16.39
CA ARG A 221 -16.92 -14.91 -16.78
C ARG A 221 -16.71 -16.11 -15.85
N TRP A 222 -16.85 -15.89 -14.55
CA TRP A 222 -16.70 -16.94 -13.53
C TRP A 222 -17.71 -18.09 -13.74
N GLN A 223 -18.98 -17.77 -13.97
CA GLN A 223 -20.01 -18.79 -14.26
C GLN A 223 -19.68 -19.62 -15.52
N ARG A 224 -19.20 -18.97 -16.59
CA ARG A 224 -18.81 -19.67 -17.82
C ARG A 224 -17.63 -20.62 -17.58
N ALA A 225 -16.65 -20.20 -16.78
CA ALA A 225 -15.51 -21.05 -16.42
C ALA A 225 -15.96 -22.27 -15.60
N ALA A 226 -16.86 -22.09 -14.63
CA ALA A 226 -17.41 -23.17 -13.82
C ALA A 226 -18.26 -24.17 -14.65
N ALA A 227 -19.02 -23.68 -15.63
CA ALA A 227 -19.78 -24.52 -16.56
C ALA A 227 -18.86 -25.31 -17.50
N ALA A 228 -17.75 -24.72 -17.94
CA ALA A 228 -16.77 -25.41 -18.78
C ALA A 228 -16.03 -26.52 -18.01
N SER A 229 -15.70 -26.31 -16.73
CA SER A 229 -15.03 -27.32 -15.91
C SER A 229 -15.92 -28.52 -15.54
N THR A 230 -17.24 -28.34 -15.57
CA THR A 230 -18.22 -29.44 -15.34
C THR A 230 -18.56 -30.20 -16.63
N ALA A 231 -18.22 -29.67 -17.80
CA ALA A 231 -18.52 -30.27 -19.11
C ALA A 231 -17.37 -31.13 -19.69
N VAL A 232 -16.21 -31.20 -19.04
CA VAL A 232 -15.09 -32.08 -19.43
C VAL A 232 -15.22 -33.41 -18.65
N PRO A 233 -15.51 -34.54 -19.30
CA PRO A 233 -15.60 -35.86 -18.66
C PRO A 233 -14.24 -36.43 -18.26
#